data_AF-A0A5J9W6Y4-F1
#
_entry.id   AF-A0A5J9W6Y4-F1
#
_cell.length_a   1.000
_cell.length_b   1.000
_cell.length_c   1.000
_cell.angle_alpha   90.00
_cell.angle_beta   90.00
_cell.angle_gamma   90.00
#
_symmetry.space_group_name_H-M   'P 1'
#
loop_
_entity.id
_entity.type
_entity.pdbx_description
1 polymer ?
#
loop_
_entity_poly.entity_id
_entity_poly.type
_entity_poly.pdbx_seq_one_letter_code
_entity_poly.pdbx_strand_id
1 'polypeptide(L)'
;MDLCDRLGAANKLLEAILSGTAMKRDMEAAATAGLWQLRDLFAGDELKLAVGPHKANKDDEETMMFPSLGQACHRHLDELERYMNYTVGGECPSDEAFAQRLKLKGCEPLPRRRCRPRTPARYVEPTPLPASLWAIPPDTSVVWDAYTCKNYSCLVNRGKAKGSFDCKDCFDLRDAGREKHRWMPRRRSSKKNNKEIDKNSISYSIDEVLAAMPAGTARIGLDIGGGTGTFAARMAERGVTVVTTSMDFDVPFNSFIASRGLVPMHVSVSQRLPFFDGTLDVVHSMHVLSNWIPDAALELALFDVFRVLRPGGVFWLDHFFCLGTQLDATYVPMFNRIGFKKLRWNAGRKLDRGIDMDEWYVSALLEKPRRS
;
A
#
# COMPACT_ATOMS: atom_id res chain seq x y z
N MET A 1 -39.55 -36.59 21.89
CA MET A 1 -38.17 -36.39 22.40
C MET A 1 -38.10 -34.97 22.90
N ASP A 2 -37.92 -34.82 24.20
CA ASP A 2 -38.20 -33.62 24.99
C ASP A 2 -37.11 -32.55 24.81
N LEU A 3 -37.53 -31.28 24.80
CA LEU A 3 -36.67 -30.12 24.59
C LEU A 3 -35.68 -29.96 25.77
N CYS A 4 -36.08 -30.42 26.97
CA CYS A 4 -35.25 -30.44 28.18
C CYS A 4 -34.01 -31.34 28.03
N ASP A 5 -34.14 -32.51 27.40
CA ASP A 5 -33.00 -33.42 27.19
C ASP A 5 -31.97 -32.83 26.23
N ARG A 6 -32.44 -32.10 25.20
CA ARG A 6 -31.56 -31.40 24.25
C ARG A 6 -30.84 -30.21 24.88
N LEU A 7 -31.52 -29.45 25.74
CA LEU A 7 -30.90 -28.34 26.47
C LEU A 7 -29.88 -28.84 27.49
N GLY A 8 -30.19 -29.94 28.19
CA GLY A 8 -29.28 -30.58 29.13
C GLY A 8 -28.01 -31.13 28.46
N ALA A 9 -28.15 -31.72 27.26
CA ALA A 9 -27.01 -32.19 26.47
C ALA A 9 -26.15 -31.03 25.94
N ALA A 10 -26.78 -29.93 25.48
CA ALA A 10 -26.06 -28.76 24.98
C ALA A 10 -25.29 -28.03 26.10
N ASN A 11 -25.88 -27.89 27.30
CA ASN A 11 -25.18 -27.30 28.45
C ASN A 11 -24.04 -28.19 28.95
N LYS A 12 -24.19 -29.53 28.94
CA LYS A 12 -23.08 -30.44 29.28
C LYS A 12 -21.94 -30.40 28.27
N LEU A 13 -22.25 -30.21 26.98
CA LEU A 13 -21.25 -30.03 25.93
C LEU A 13 -20.53 -28.67 26.09
N LEU A 14 -21.27 -27.62 26.41
CA LEU A 14 -20.71 -26.28 26.66
C LEU A 14 -19.82 -26.27 27.90
N GLU A 15 -20.28 -26.88 29.01
CA GLU A 15 -19.49 -27.09 30.23
C GLU A 15 -18.24 -27.92 29.95
N ALA A 16 -18.32 -29.00 29.16
CA ALA A 16 -17.15 -29.81 28.77
C ALA A 16 -16.15 -29.06 27.88
N ILE A 17 -16.63 -28.15 27.03
CA ILE A 17 -15.79 -27.27 26.20
C ILE A 17 -15.13 -26.19 27.07
N LEU A 18 -15.87 -25.62 28.03
CA LEU A 18 -15.37 -24.59 28.95
C LEU A 18 -14.45 -25.15 30.05
N SER A 19 -14.69 -26.39 30.48
CA SER A 19 -13.87 -27.14 31.44
C SER A 19 -12.70 -27.89 30.80
N GLY A 20 -12.56 -27.79 29.47
CA GLY A 20 -11.48 -28.37 28.67
C GLY A 20 -10.13 -27.68 28.95
N THR A 21 -9.65 -27.76 30.19
CA THR A 21 -8.33 -27.28 30.60
C THR A 21 -7.22 -27.96 29.80
N ALA A 22 -7.48 -29.14 29.21
CA ALA A 22 -6.55 -29.82 28.32
C ALA A 22 -6.39 -29.10 26.98
N MET A 23 -7.46 -28.76 26.24
CA MET A 23 -7.33 -27.99 24.99
C MET A 23 -6.77 -26.58 25.22
N LYS A 24 -7.14 -25.92 26.33
CA LYS A 24 -6.57 -24.63 26.70
C LYS A 24 -5.09 -24.75 27.09
N ARG A 25 -4.72 -25.77 27.86
CA ARG A 25 -3.30 -26.09 28.18
C ARG A 25 -2.53 -26.60 26.99
N ASP A 26 -3.13 -27.26 26.01
CA ASP A 26 -2.47 -27.78 24.81
C ASP A 26 -2.31 -26.66 23.77
N MET A 27 -3.24 -25.70 23.68
CA MET A 27 -3.05 -24.46 22.93
C MET A 27 -2.05 -23.54 23.62
N GLU A 28 -2.13 -23.37 24.94
CA GLU A 28 -1.15 -22.60 25.72
C GLU A 28 0.20 -23.30 25.69
N ALA A 29 0.29 -24.63 25.73
CA ALA A 29 1.51 -25.43 25.63
C ALA A 29 2.04 -25.50 24.20
N ALA A 30 1.21 -25.48 23.16
CA ALA A 30 1.68 -25.40 21.77
C ALA A 30 2.15 -23.98 21.41
N ALA A 31 1.45 -22.96 21.90
CA ALA A 31 1.88 -21.57 21.80
C ALA A 31 3.15 -21.33 22.60
N THR A 32 3.24 -21.81 23.84
CA THR A 32 4.46 -21.70 24.64
C THR A 32 5.59 -22.59 24.11
N ALA A 33 5.38 -23.85 23.74
CA ALA A 33 6.45 -24.74 23.24
C ALA A 33 7.06 -24.25 21.92
N GLY A 34 6.26 -23.70 20.99
CA GLY A 34 6.78 -23.06 19.77
C GLY A 34 7.55 -21.75 20.06
N LEU A 35 7.08 -20.96 21.03
CA LEU A 35 7.77 -19.72 21.44
C LEU A 35 9.01 -19.94 22.34
N TRP A 36 9.07 -21.03 23.11
CA TRP A 36 10.24 -21.37 23.94
C TRP A 36 11.36 -22.00 23.12
N GLN A 37 11.08 -22.70 22.01
CA GLN A 37 12.12 -23.12 21.05
C GLN A 37 12.81 -21.92 20.37
N LEU A 38 12.09 -20.81 20.16
CA LEU A 38 12.67 -19.56 19.64
C LEU A 38 13.67 -18.90 20.60
N ARG A 39 13.57 -19.14 21.91
CA ARG A 39 14.46 -18.55 22.92
C ARG A 39 15.92 -19.00 22.75
N ASP A 40 16.14 -20.23 22.25
CA ASP A 40 17.46 -20.81 21.99
C ASP A 40 17.91 -20.65 20.53
N LEU A 41 17.02 -20.23 19.61
CA LEU A 41 17.30 -20.03 18.18
C LEU A 41 17.89 -18.65 17.85
N PHE A 42 17.70 -17.64 18.70
CA PHE A 42 18.25 -16.30 18.43
C PHE A 42 19.74 -16.23 18.76
N ALA A 43 20.58 -16.59 17.79
CA ALA A 43 22.04 -16.58 17.94
C ALA A 43 22.65 -15.16 18.06
N GLY A 44 21.90 -14.11 17.68
CA GLY A 44 22.35 -12.71 17.71
C GLY A 44 21.64 -11.85 18.76
N ASP A 45 22.41 -11.11 19.56
CA ASP A 45 21.90 -10.19 20.59
C ASP A 45 20.91 -9.14 20.02
N GLU A 46 21.17 -8.60 18.83
CA GLU A 46 20.27 -7.65 18.16
C GLU A 46 18.94 -8.29 17.75
N LEU A 47 18.98 -9.52 17.23
CA LEU A 47 17.79 -10.20 16.76
C LEU A 47 16.87 -10.51 17.94
N LYS A 48 17.43 -11.05 19.01
CA LYS A 48 16.70 -11.30 20.26
C LYS A 48 16.11 -10.01 20.84
N LEU A 49 16.85 -8.90 20.77
CA LEU A 49 16.35 -7.60 21.21
C LEU A 49 15.22 -7.05 20.33
N ALA A 50 15.23 -7.32 19.03
CA ALA A 50 14.28 -6.68 18.11
C ALA A 50 12.96 -7.45 17.97
N VAL A 51 12.99 -8.79 18.06
CA VAL A 51 11.81 -9.63 17.82
C VAL A 51 11.57 -10.69 18.90
N GLY A 52 12.45 -10.80 19.90
CA GLY A 52 12.29 -11.73 21.02
C GLY A 52 11.43 -11.16 22.16
N PRO A 53 10.98 -12.00 23.09
CA PRO A 53 10.25 -11.55 24.27
C PRO A 53 11.11 -10.64 25.16
N HIS A 54 10.46 -9.64 25.76
CA HIS A 54 11.03 -8.77 26.78
C HIS A 54 10.26 -8.89 28.09
N LYS A 55 10.96 -8.76 29.23
CA LYS A 55 10.29 -8.66 30.54
C LYS A 55 9.49 -7.35 30.59
N ALA A 56 8.22 -7.42 31.00
CA ALA A 56 7.36 -6.24 31.06
C ALA A 56 7.79 -5.24 32.14
N ASN A 57 8.28 -5.76 33.27
CA ASN A 57 8.88 -5.02 34.37
C ASN A 57 10.13 -5.76 34.86
N LYS A 58 11.05 -5.04 35.52
CA LYS A 58 12.23 -5.66 36.14
C LYS A 58 11.87 -6.59 37.30
N ASP A 59 10.75 -6.30 37.99
CA ASP A 59 10.36 -6.96 39.25
C ASP A 59 9.26 -8.02 39.07
N ASP A 60 8.70 -8.17 37.87
CA ASP A 60 7.60 -9.10 37.60
C ASP A 60 8.09 -10.18 36.62
N GLU A 61 8.52 -11.32 37.17
CA GLU A 61 9.18 -12.39 36.41
C GLU A 61 8.22 -13.17 35.49
N GLU A 62 6.91 -13.08 35.72
CA GLU A 62 5.91 -13.89 35.02
C GLU A 62 5.35 -13.22 33.76
N THR A 63 5.43 -11.88 33.64
CA THR A 63 4.81 -11.14 32.53
C THR A 63 5.82 -10.86 31.39
N MET A 64 5.71 -11.61 30.29
CA MET A 64 6.46 -11.37 29.05
C MET A 64 5.68 -10.51 28.06
N MET A 65 6.35 -9.51 27.47
CA MET A 65 5.85 -8.73 26.33
C MET A 65 6.53 -9.20 25.03
N PHE A 66 5.72 -9.37 23.99
CA PHE A 66 6.20 -9.67 22.65
C PHE A 66 6.15 -8.41 21.79
N PRO A 67 7.24 -8.07 21.06
CA PRO A 67 7.23 -6.93 20.16
C PRO A 67 6.22 -7.16 19.03
N SER A 68 5.40 -6.16 18.74
CA SER A 68 4.48 -6.22 17.60
C SER A 68 5.21 -6.07 16.26
N LEU A 69 6.35 -5.38 16.25
CA LEU A 69 7.19 -5.19 15.07
C LEU A 69 8.05 -6.42 14.82
N GLY A 70 8.15 -6.87 13.57
CA GLY A 70 8.97 -8.01 13.20
C GLY A 70 8.43 -9.38 13.62
N GLN A 71 7.30 -9.46 14.33
CA GLN A 71 6.75 -10.75 14.78
C GLN A 71 6.40 -11.69 13.61
N ALA A 72 5.83 -11.15 12.52
CA ALA A 72 5.55 -11.93 11.32
C ALA A 72 6.83 -12.46 10.63
N CYS A 73 7.98 -11.83 10.90
CA CYS A 73 9.27 -12.23 10.35
C CYS A 73 9.83 -13.52 10.96
N HIS A 74 9.26 -14.02 12.08
CA HIS A 74 9.65 -15.32 12.64
C HIS A 74 9.44 -16.48 11.66
N ARG A 75 8.66 -16.29 10.59
CA ARG A 75 8.51 -17.28 9.51
C ARG A 75 9.72 -17.34 8.57
N HIS A 76 10.67 -16.40 8.68
CA HIS A 76 11.81 -16.22 7.78
C HIS A 76 13.11 -16.02 8.57
N LEU A 77 13.39 -16.89 9.55
CA LEU A 77 14.47 -16.70 10.54
C LEU A 77 15.85 -16.48 9.90
N ASP A 78 16.28 -17.30 8.95
CA ASP A 78 17.61 -17.18 8.32
C ASP A 78 17.79 -15.82 7.61
N GLU A 79 16.76 -15.37 6.89
CA GLU A 79 16.78 -14.08 6.23
C GLU A 79 16.68 -12.92 7.24
N LEU A 80 15.94 -13.12 8.32
CA LEU A 80 15.82 -12.15 9.40
C LEU A 80 17.13 -11.99 10.19
N GLU A 81 17.86 -13.07 10.45
CA GLU A 81 19.21 -13.04 11.03
C GLU A 81 20.17 -12.24 10.16
N ARG A 82 20.15 -12.50 8.85
CA ARG A 82 20.93 -11.71 7.89
C ARG A 82 20.52 -10.24 7.87
N TYR A 83 19.22 -9.95 7.97
CA TYR A 83 18.70 -8.58 8.09
C TYR A 83 19.15 -7.93 9.41
N MET A 84 19.28 -8.67 10.49
CA MET A 84 19.69 -8.13 11.78
C MET A 84 21.21 -8.11 11.99
N ASN A 85 21.99 -8.52 10.99
CA ASN A 85 23.44 -8.47 11.01
C ASN A 85 23.96 -7.08 10.59
N TYR A 86 24.18 -6.22 11.58
CA TYR A 86 24.74 -4.88 11.41
C TYR A 86 25.54 -4.48 12.66
N THR A 87 26.38 -3.45 12.53
CA THR A 87 27.09 -2.86 13.67
C THR A 87 26.23 -1.81 14.37
N VAL A 88 25.97 -1.98 15.66
CA VAL A 88 25.24 -0.99 16.48
C VAL A 88 25.95 0.36 16.45
N GLY A 89 25.21 1.43 16.17
CA GLY A 89 25.75 2.77 16.00
C GLY A 89 26.58 2.96 14.72
N GLY A 90 26.89 1.90 13.98
CA GLY A 90 27.54 1.98 12.68
C GLY A 90 26.59 2.43 11.58
N GLU A 91 27.08 2.41 10.34
CA GLU A 91 26.27 2.60 9.15
C GLU A 91 25.43 1.34 8.85
N CYS A 92 24.18 1.52 8.42
CA CYS A 92 23.35 0.39 8.00
C CYS A 92 23.89 -0.24 6.69
N PRO A 93 23.81 -1.58 6.56
CA PRO A 93 24.11 -2.24 5.28
C PRO A 93 23.23 -1.70 4.15
N SER A 94 23.77 -1.58 2.94
CA SER A 94 22.94 -1.35 1.74
C SER A 94 22.28 -2.66 1.33
N ASP A 95 21.09 -2.87 1.85
CA ASP A 95 20.31 -4.09 1.64
C ASP A 95 18.82 -3.80 1.44
N GLU A 96 18.50 -2.64 0.88
CA GLU A 96 17.13 -2.19 0.61
C GLU A 96 16.34 -3.20 -0.23
N ALA A 97 16.97 -3.75 -1.29
CA ALA A 97 16.36 -4.78 -2.12
C ALA A 97 16.09 -6.09 -1.34
N PHE A 98 16.92 -6.42 -0.35
CA PHE A 98 16.71 -7.57 0.51
C PHE A 98 15.60 -7.31 1.53
N ALA A 99 15.61 -6.14 2.19
CA ALA A 99 14.56 -5.68 3.09
C ALA A 99 13.18 -5.69 2.40
N GLN A 100 13.12 -5.23 1.15
CA GLN A 100 11.90 -5.26 0.35
C GLN A 100 11.42 -6.68 0.06
N ARG A 101 12.32 -7.61 -0.29
CA ARG A 101 11.94 -9.03 -0.46
C ARG A 101 11.36 -9.63 0.81
N LEU A 102 11.94 -9.33 1.98
CA LEU A 102 11.40 -9.76 3.27
C LEU A 102 9.97 -9.25 3.48
N LYS A 103 9.72 -7.94 3.27
CA LYS A 103 8.37 -7.38 3.38
C LYS A 103 7.37 -8.12 2.49
N LEU A 104 7.73 -8.38 1.23
CA LEU A 104 6.87 -9.07 0.27
C LEU A 104 6.59 -10.54 0.63
N LYS A 105 7.49 -11.18 1.40
CA LYS A 105 7.27 -12.50 1.98
C LYS A 105 6.38 -12.48 3.23
N GLY A 106 5.87 -11.32 3.64
CA GLY A 106 5.00 -11.14 4.81
C GLY A 106 5.76 -10.76 6.09
N CYS A 107 7.06 -10.48 6.03
CA CYS A 107 7.83 -9.92 7.15
C CYS A 107 7.63 -8.39 7.19
N GLU A 108 6.43 -7.95 7.58
CA GLU A 108 6.08 -6.53 7.67
C GLU A 108 5.17 -6.27 8.88
N PRO A 109 5.44 -5.23 9.69
CA PRO A 109 6.57 -4.30 9.60
C PRO A 109 7.91 -4.98 9.96
N LEU A 110 8.99 -4.56 9.28
CA LEU A 110 10.35 -5.01 9.57
C LEU A 110 10.76 -4.59 11.00
N PRO A 111 11.62 -5.38 11.68
CA PRO A 111 12.17 -4.98 12.96
C PRO A 111 13.04 -3.73 12.83
N ARG A 112 13.12 -2.97 13.94
CA ARG A 112 13.96 -1.77 14.00
C ARG A 112 15.43 -2.18 14.09
N ARG A 113 16.29 -1.42 13.40
CA ARG A 113 17.75 -1.53 13.53
C ARG A 113 18.31 -0.37 14.35
N ARG A 114 19.43 -0.61 15.04
CA ARG A 114 20.20 0.41 15.78
C ARG A 114 21.44 0.91 15.00
N CYS A 115 21.42 0.80 13.67
CA CYS A 115 22.40 1.42 12.77
C CYS A 115 21.87 2.75 12.23
N ARG A 116 22.76 3.57 11.66
CA ARG A 116 22.44 4.86 11.04
C ARG A 116 22.24 4.67 9.53
N PRO A 117 21.11 5.09 8.93
CA PRO A 117 20.90 5.00 7.49
C PRO A 117 22.01 5.73 6.71
N ARG A 118 22.37 5.19 5.55
CA ARG A 118 23.31 5.84 4.63
C ARG A 118 22.79 7.22 4.21
N THR A 119 23.69 8.19 4.16
CA THR A 119 23.38 9.54 3.66
C THR A 119 23.97 9.71 2.26
N PRO A 120 23.23 10.28 1.29
CA PRO A 120 23.78 10.57 -0.03
C PRO A 120 25.02 11.47 0.04
N ALA A 121 26.05 11.13 -0.72
CA ALA A 121 27.25 11.96 -0.82
C ALA A 121 26.94 13.28 -1.54
N ARG A 122 27.40 14.41 -0.98
CA ARG A 122 27.19 15.77 -1.53
C ARG A 122 25.71 16.13 -1.68
N TYR A 123 24.92 15.83 -0.65
CA TYR A 123 23.51 16.17 -0.60
C TYR A 123 23.28 17.65 -0.94
N VAL A 124 22.28 17.91 -1.77
CA VAL A 124 21.84 19.25 -2.15
C VAL A 124 20.40 19.41 -1.68
N GLU A 125 20.12 20.57 -1.06
CA GLU A 125 18.79 20.90 -0.59
C GLU A 125 17.76 20.82 -1.74
N PRO A 126 16.53 20.33 -1.49
CA PRO A 126 15.50 20.23 -2.51
C PRO A 126 15.12 21.59 -3.09
N THR A 127 14.70 21.59 -4.36
CA THR A 127 14.06 22.76 -4.98
C THR A 127 12.85 23.20 -4.10
N PRO A 128 12.61 24.50 -3.88
CA PRO A 128 11.44 24.94 -3.12
C PRO A 128 10.11 24.66 -3.84
N LEU A 129 9.03 24.56 -3.05
CA LEU A 129 7.66 24.56 -3.58
C LEU A 129 7.33 25.94 -4.21
N PRO A 130 6.52 25.97 -5.28
CA PRO A 130 5.86 24.84 -5.93
C PRO A 130 6.72 24.16 -7.02
N ALA A 131 7.92 24.66 -7.31
CA ALA A 131 8.74 24.19 -8.43
C ALA A 131 9.16 22.71 -8.28
N SER A 132 9.41 22.24 -7.06
CA SER A 132 9.73 20.83 -6.77
C SER A 132 8.67 19.83 -7.22
N LEU A 133 7.40 20.24 -7.34
CA LEU A 133 6.33 19.35 -7.78
C LEU A 133 6.58 18.77 -9.18
N TRP A 134 7.30 19.50 -10.03
CA TRP A 134 7.52 19.16 -11.45
C TRP A 134 8.99 19.25 -11.88
N ALA A 135 9.92 19.36 -10.94
CA ALA A 135 11.36 19.33 -11.19
C ALA A 135 11.92 17.93 -10.93
N ILE A 136 12.88 17.50 -11.76
CA ILE A 136 13.70 16.33 -11.44
C ILE A 136 14.72 16.76 -10.38
N PRO A 137 14.79 16.11 -9.21
CA PRO A 137 15.72 16.47 -8.15
C PRO A 137 17.18 16.13 -8.53
N PRO A 138 18.18 16.68 -7.83
CA PRO A 138 19.58 16.34 -8.04
C PRO A 138 19.85 14.85 -7.81
N ASP A 139 20.76 14.24 -8.56
CA ASP A 139 21.17 12.84 -8.35
C ASP A 139 21.72 12.59 -6.93
N THR A 140 22.11 13.63 -6.21
CA THR A 140 22.60 13.56 -4.83
C THR A 140 21.48 13.50 -3.78
N SER A 141 20.20 13.41 -4.17
CA SER A 141 19.09 13.24 -3.23
C SER A 141 18.86 11.78 -2.79
N VAL A 142 19.53 10.81 -3.42
CA VAL A 142 19.32 9.36 -3.23
C VAL A 142 20.64 8.60 -3.09
N VAL A 143 20.64 7.53 -2.29
CA VAL A 143 21.70 6.51 -2.30
C VAL A 143 21.34 5.47 -3.36
N TRP A 144 22.18 5.34 -4.40
CA TRP A 144 21.84 4.58 -5.61
C TRP A 144 22.22 3.09 -5.58
N ASP A 145 22.86 2.61 -4.52
CA ASP A 145 23.47 1.28 -4.44
C ASP A 145 22.49 0.17 -4.81
N ALA A 146 21.26 0.24 -4.29
CA ALA A 146 20.23 -0.78 -4.45
C ALA A 146 19.50 -0.78 -5.81
N TYR A 147 19.71 0.21 -6.67
CA TYR A 147 18.93 0.39 -7.90
C TYR A 147 19.74 0.13 -9.16
N THR A 148 19.11 -0.40 -10.22
CA THR A 148 19.78 -0.62 -11.50
C THR A 148 20.26 0.70 -12.14
N CYS A 149 19.41 1.73 -12.12
CA CYS A 149 19.81 3.08 -12.53
C CYS A 149 20.63 3.76 -11.43
N LYS A 150 21.67 4.52 -11.82
CA LYS A 150 22.56 5.25 -10.88
C LYS A 150 22.40 6.78 -10.92
N ASN A 151 21.38 7.26 -11.61
CA ASN A 151 20.99 8.67 -11.69
C ASN A 151 19.56 8.80 -12.27
N TYR A 152 18.96 9.97 -12.13
CA TYR A 152 17.62 10.26 -12.67
C TYR A 152 17.59 10.29 -14.19
N SER A 153 18.67 10.67 -14.87
CA SER A 153 18.73 10.64 -16.34
C SER A 153 18.50 9.22 -16.89
N CYS A 154 19.05 8.20 -16.24
CA CYS A 154 18.79 6.79 -16.55
C CYS A 154 17.30 6.46 -16.37
N LEU A 155 16.68 6.85 -15.25
CA LEU A 155 15.27 6.58 -14.97
C LEU A 155 14.34 7.28 -15.97
N VAL A 156 14.60 8.53 -16.31
CA VAL A 156 13.84 9.30 -17.31
C VAL A 156 13.94 8.68 -18.70
N ASN A 157 15.11 8.14 -19.06
CA ASN A 157 15.32 7.51 -20.37
C ASN A 157 14.97 6.01 -20.39
N ARG A 158 14.56 5.41 -19.26
CA ARG A 158 14.21 3.98 -19.15
C ARG A 158 13.08 3.57 -20.09
N GLY A 159 12.21 4.51 -20.48
CA GLY A 159 11.18 4.34 -21.51
C GLY A 159 11.69 3.75 -22.83
N LYS A 160 12.95 4.05 -23.18
CA LYS A 160 13.62 3.61 -24.41
C LYS A 160 14.33 2.27 -24.26
N ALA A 161 14.52 1.79 -23.04
CA ALA A 161 15.18 0.52 -22.77
C ALA A 161 14.26 -0.66 -23.12
N LYS A 162 14.87 -1.77 -23.54
CA LYS A 162 14.18 -3.07 -23.67
C LYS A 162 13.99 -3.66 -22.28
N GLY A 163 12.81 -4.21 -22.00
CA GLY A 163 12.48 -4.81 -20.70
C GLY A 163 11.07 -4.46 -20.25
N SER A 164 10.56 -5.24 -19.30
CA SER A 164 9.33 -4.95 -18.56
C SER A 164 9.71 -4.36 -17.21
N PHE A 165 9.28 -3.13 -16.94
CA PHE A 165 9.54 -2.42 -15.70
C PHE A 165 8.21 -1.89 -15.15
N ASP A 166 8.02 -1.95 -13.84
CA ASP A 166 6.81 -1.43 -13.17
C ASP A 166 6.56 0.06 -13.49
N CYS A 167 7.63 0.82 -13.73
CA CYS A 167 7.56 2.19 -14.19
C CYS A 167 8.47 2.42 -15.41
N LYS A 168 7.92 2.45 -16.62
CA LYS A 168 8.77 2.64 -17.80
C LYS A 168 9.21 4.10 -18.00
N ASP A 169 8.28 5.04 -17.85
CA ASP A 169 8.45 6.47 -18.19
C ASP A 169 7.98 7.41 -17.06
N CYS A 170 7.70 6.89 -15.87
CA CYS A 170 7.03 7.65 -14.81
C CYS A 170 7.93 8.65 -14.04
N PHE A 171 9.23 8.73 -14.35
CA PHE A 171 10.15 9.75 -13.84
C PHE A 171 10.28 10.96 -14.79
N ASP A 172 9.70 10.90 -16.00
CA ASP A 172 9.73 12.00 -16.95
C ASP A 172 8.71 13.08 -16.59
N LEU A 173 9.16 14.08 -15.83
CA LEU A 173 8.37 15.26 -15.42
C LEU A 173 8.45 16.44 -16.41
N ARG A 174 9.14 16.29 -17.55
CA ARG A 174 9.29 17.37 -18.55
C ARG A 174 7.95 17.74 -19.18
N ASP A 175 7.88 18.88 -19.88
CA ASP A 175 6.65 19.37 -20.51
C ASP A 175 5.99 18.39 -21.48
N ALA A 176 6.81 17.66 -22.25
CA ALA A 176 6.34 16.62 -23.15
C ALA A 176 6.14 15.25 -22.47
N GLY A 177 6.50 15.14 -21.18
CA GLY A 177 6.47 13.92 -20.40
C GLY A 177 5.05 13.47 -20.06
N ARG A 178 4.85 12.16 -19.94
CA ARG A 178 3.54 11.55 -19.65
C ARG A 178 2.96 12.03 -18.33
N GLU A 179 3.77 12.09 -17.28
CA GLU A 179 3.32 12.44 -15.92
C GLU A 179 2.76 13.85 -15.86
N LYS A 180 3.32 14.81 -16.62
CA LYS A 180 2.83 16.18 -16.68
C LYS A 180 1.46 16.30 -17.37
N HIS A 181 0.94 15.24 -17.96
CA HIS A 181 -0.40 15.25 -18.56
C HIS A 181 -1.41 14.34 -17.86
N ARG A 182 -0.98 13.57 -16.85
CA ARG A 182 -1.88 12.66 -16.13
C ARG A 182 -2.97 13.43 -15.37
N TRP A 183 -4.19 12.90 -15.48
CA TRP A 183 -5.42 13.40 -14.88
C TRP A 183 -5.75 14.87 -15.16
N MET A 184 -5.15 15.46 -16.20
CA MET A 184 -5.57 16.74 -16.73
C MET A 184 -6.76 16.55 -17.68
N PRO A 185 -7.63 17.55 -17.84
CA PRO A 185 -8.64 17.54 -18.88
C PRO A 185 -7.99 17.26 -20.24
N ARG A 186 -8.58 16.35 -21.03
CA ARG A 186 -8.07 16.04 -22.37
C ARG A 186 -8.08 17.32 -23.22
N ARG A 187 -6.94 17.72 -23.77
CA ARG A 187 -6.89 18.80 -24.77
C ARG A 187 -7.77 18.38 -25.94
N ARG A 188 -8.75 19.21 -26.29
CA ARG A 188 -9.67 19.00 -27.43
C ARG A 188 -8.85 18.55 -28.63
N SER A 189 -9.12 17.37 -29.17
CA SER A 189 -8.74 17.10 -30.55
C SER A 189 -9.55 18.09 -31.41
N SER A 190 -8.90 18.72 -32.40
CA SER A 190 -9.50 19.75 -33.26
C SER A 190 -10.65 19.27 -34.16
N LYS A 191 -11.31 18.15 -33.84
CA LYS A 191 -12.54 17.74 -34.49
C LYS A 191 -13.73 18.41 -33.80
N LYS A 192 -14.24 19.42 -34.50
CA LYS A 192 -15.51 20.13 -34.30
C LYS A 192 -16.61 19.17 -33.78
N ASN A 193 -17.38 19.71 -32.84
CA ASN A 193 -18.71 19.26 -32.44
C ASN A 193 -18.80 17.94 -31.64
N ASN A 194 -18.46 17.98 -30.34
CA ASN A 194 -19.48 17.70 -29.33
C ASN A 194 -19.07 18.33 -27.98
N LYS A 195 -20.05 18.86 -27.24
CA LYS A 195 -19.86 19.49 -25.91
C LYS A 195 -20.11 18.49 -24.78
N GLU A 196 -20.11 17.20 -25.11
CA GLU A 196 -20.26 16.12 -24.13
C GLU A 196 -18.90 15.70 -23.61
N ILE A 197 -18.74 15.82 -22.28
CA ILE A 197 -17.82 14.98 -21.52
C ILE A 197 -18.12 13.55 -21.95
N ASP A 198 -17.12 12.81 -22.43
CA ASP A 198 -17.27 11.39 -22.72
C ASP A 198 -17.55 10.67 -21.40
N LYS A 199 -18.85 10.54 -21.07
CA LYS A 199 -19.34 9.90 -19.86
C LYS A 199 -18.87 8.44 -19.79
N ASN A 200 -18.51 7.84 -20.93
CA ASN A 200 -17.97 6.49 -21.05
C ASN A 200 -16.44 6.40 -20.94
N SER A 201 -15.72 7.51 -20.80
CA SER A 201 -14.27 7.47 -20.63
C SER A 201 -13.89 6.76 -19.32
N ILE A 202 -12.92 5.84 -19.41
CA ILE A 202 -12.29 5.19 -18.24
C ILE A 202 -11.28 6.09 -17.52
N SER A 203 -10.93 7.25 -18.08
CA SER A 203 -9.97 8.18 -17.46
C SER A 203 -10.72 9.38 -16.89
N TYR A 204 -10.60 9.61 -15.58
CA TYR A 204 -11.18 10.79 -14.92
C TYR A 204 -10.10 11.84 -14.71
N SER A 205 -10.47 13.11 -14.84
CA SER A 205 -9.59 14.22 -14.44
C SER A 205 -9.77 14.53 -12.96
N ILE A 206 -8.74 15.13 -12.34
CA ILE A 206 -8.79 15.54 -10.93
C ILE A 206 -9.99 16.46 -10.67
N ASP A 207 -10.23 17.41 -11.58
CA ASP A 207 -11.31 18.39 -11.43
C ASP A 207 -12.70 17.73 -11.49
N GLU A 208 -12.89 16.73 -12.35
CA GLU A 208 -14.14 15.95 -12.41
C GLU A 208 -14.38 15.16 -11.11
N VAL A 209 -13.34 14.57 -10.54
CA VAL A 209 -13.45 13.80 -9.29
C VAL A 209 -13.74 14.72 -8.11
N LEU A 210 -13.04 15.84 -8.00
CA LEU A 210 -13.29 16.82 -6.94
C LEU A 210 -14.68 17.46 -7.06
N ALA A 211 -15.20 17.64 -8.27
CA ALA A 211 -16.56 18.14 -8.50
C ALA A 211 -17.66 17.15 -8.10
N ALA A 212 -17.35 15.86 -7.92
CA ALA A 212 -18.27 14.87 -7.37
C ALA A 212 -18.47 15.02 -5.85
N MET A 213 -17.65 15.85 -5.20
CA MET A 213 -17.72 16.17 -3.78
C MET A 213 -18.20 17.61 -3.59
N PRO A 214 -18.79 17.96 -2.43
CA PRO A 214 -19.10 19.35 -2.14
C PRO A 214 -17.83 20.21 -2.19
N ALA A 215 -17.93 21.40 -2.77
CA ALA A 215 -16.79 22.29 -2.98
C ALA A 215 -16.00 22.55 -1.68
N GLY A 216 -14.67 22.49 -1.76
CA GLY A 216 -13.77 22.74 -0.62
C GLY A 216 -13.72 21.62 0.42
N THR A 217 -14.37 20.48 0.19
CA THR A 217 -14.40 19.40 1.20
C THR A 217 -13.29 18.37 1.06
N ALA A 218 -12.66 18.24 -0.10
CA ALA A 218 -11.46 17.43 -0.27
C ALA A 218 -10.25 18.18 0.29
N ARG A 219 -9.57 17.62 1.30
CA ARG A 219 -8.45 18.26 2.01
C ARG A 219 -7.33 17.28 2.33
N ILE A 220 -7.69 16.04 2.70
CA ILE A 220 -6.74 14.97 3.03
C ILE A 220 -7.10 13.73 2.23
N GLY A 221 -6.09 13.13 1.58
CA GLY A 221 -6.26 11.89 0.85
C GLY A 221 -5.11 10.90 0.99
N LEU A 222 -5.34 9.72 0.44
CA LEU A 222 -4.38 8.62 0.35
C LEU A 222 -4.27 8.16 -1.11
N ASP A 223 -3.04 7.95 -1.57
CA ASP A 223 -2.74 7.36 -2.88
C ASP A 223 -2.07 6.00 -2.67
N ILE A 224 -2.77 4.93 -3.03
CA ILE A 224 -2.32 3.55 -2.88
C ILE A 224 -1.44 3.18 -4.08
N GLY A 225 -0.14 3.02 -3.83
CA GLY A 225 0.83 2.70 -4.86
C GLY A 225 1.04 3.81 -5.89
N GLY A 226 1.17 5.06 -5.43
CA GLY A 226 1.21 6.26 -6.29
C GLY A 226 2.46 6.46 -7.15
N GLY A 227 3.37 5.47 -7.18
CA GLY A 227 4.60 5.52 -7.98
C GLY A 227 5.46 6.72 -7.63
N THR A 228 5.62 7.66 -8.57
CA THR A 228 6.41 8.89 -8.37
C THR A 228 5.67 10.02 -7.63
N GLY A 229 4.41 9.82 -7.23
CA GLY A 229 3.62 10.81 -6.46
C GLY A 229 2.93 11.86 -7.33
N THR A 230 2.72 11.59 -8.62
CA THR A 230 2.10 12.57 -9.53
C THR A 230 0.66 12.91 -9.17
N PHE A 231 -0.13 11.94 -8.69
CA PHE A 231 -1.47 12.21 -8.20
C PHE A 231 -1.41 13.16 -6.99
N ALA A 232 -0.54 12.88 -6.01
CA ALA A 232 -0.32 13.76 -4.87
C ALA A 232 0.12 15.18 -5.28
N ALA A 233 1.00 15.32 -6.29
CA ALA A 233 1.37 16.63 -6.83
C ALA A 233 0.16 17.40 -7.40
N ARG A 234 -0.70 16.72 -8.16
CA ARG A 234 -1.92 17.32 -8.73
C ARG A 234 -2.94 17.75 -7.70
N MET A 235 -3.05 16.97 -6.63
CA MET A 235 -3.93 17.25 -5.50
C MET A 235 -3.36 18.42 -4.67
N ALA A 236 -2.03 18.50 -4.50
CA ALA A 236 -1.36 19.60 -3.82
C ALA A 236 -1.55 20.95 -4.55
N GLU A 237 -1.54 20.96 -5.89
CA GLU A 237 -1.89 22.15 -6.70
C GLU A 237 -3.30 22.70 -6.40
N ARG A 238 -4.17 21.88 -5.82
CA ARG A 238 -5.55 22.20 -5.44
C ARG A 238 -5.75 22.29 -3.92
N GLY A 239 -4.66 22.36 -3.16
CA GLY A 239 -4.70 22.48 -1.70
C GLY A 239 -5.09 21.20 -0.97
N VAL A 240 -4.98 20.02 -1.61
CA VAL A 240 -5.26 18.72 -0.98
C VAL A 240 -3.96 18.03 -0.63
N THR A 241 -3.79 17.69 0.65
CA THR A 241 -2.64 16.93 1.14
C THR A 241 -2.88 15.45 0.92
N VAL A 242 -1.96 14.78 0.24
CA VAL A 242 -2.07 13.34 -0.04
C VAL A 242 -0.87 12.62 0.54
N VAL A 243 -1.13 11.56 1.30
CA VAL A 243 -0.13 10.56 1.68
C VAL A 243 -0.05 9.53 0.56
N THR A 244 1.14 9.30 0.00
CA THR A 244 1.35 8.34 -1.07
C THR A 244 2.06 7.11 -0.54
N THR A 245 1.40 5.96 -0.59
CA THR A 245 2.08 4.69 -0.33
C THR A 245 2.86 4.24 -1.57
N SER A 246 4.10 3.78 -1.38
CA SER A 246 4.91 3.23 -2.46
C SER A 246 5.97 2.27 -1.93
N MET A 247 6.35 1.30 -2.75
CA MET A 247 7.43 0.35 -2.50
C MET A 247 8.52 0.59 -3.55
N ASP A 248 9.80 0.60 -3.16
CA ASP A 248 10.91 1.00 -4.03
C ASP A 248 11.40 -0.13 -4.96
N PHE A 249 10.51 -0.67 -5.81
CA PHE A 249 10.82 -1.74 -6.77
C PHE A 249 11.82 -1.30 -7.85
N ASP A 250 13.11 -1.57 -7.61
CA ASP A 250 14.25 -1.21 -8.49
C ASP A 250 14.37 0.31 -8.79
N VAL A 251 13.60 1.14 -8.09
CA VAL A 251 13.63 2.60 -8.22
C VAL A 251 13.33 3.29 -6.88
N PRO A 252 13.88 4.50 -6.64
CA PRO A 252 13.71 5.23 -5.38
C PRO A 252 12.41 6.04 -5.36
N PHE A 253 11.25 5.39 -5.41
CA PHE A 253 9.97 6.11 -5.42
C PHE A 253 9.79 6.97 -4.17
N ASN A 254 10.01 6.43 -2.98
CA ASN A 254 9.77 7.15 -1.73
C ASN A 254 10.66 8.40 -1.61
N SER A 255 11.96 8.29 -1.92
CA SER A 255 12.87 9.44 -1.90
C SER A 255 12.54 10.46 -2.99
N PHE A 256 12.06 10.02 -4.16
CA PHE A 256 11.62 10.91 -5.23
C PHE A 256 10.35 11.69 -4.84
N ILE A 257 9.35 11.02 -4.25
CA ILE A 257 8.14 11.66 -3.73
C ILE A 257 8.52 12.72 -2.67
N ALA A 258 9.38 12.36 -1.71
CA ALA A 258 9.86 13.30 -0.69
C ALA A 258 10.57 14.52 -1.30
N SER A 259 11.43 14.30 -2.30
CA SER A 259 12.16 15.38 -2.99
C SER A 259 11.25 16.36 -3.74
N ARG A 260 10.00 15.95 -4.05
CA ARG A 260 8.98 16.82 -4.64
C ARG A 260 8.24 17.67 -3.61
N GLY A 261 8.48 17.46 -2.32
CA GLY A 261 7.74 18.10 -1.22
C GLY A 261 6.40 17.41 -0.91
N LEU A 262 6.29 16.11 -1.22
CA LEU A 262 5.10 15.28 -1.01
C LEU A 262 5.35 14.27 0.11
N VAL A 263 4.30 13.62 0.61
CA VAL A 263 4.39 12.71 1.77
C VAL A 263 4.43 11.24 1.32
N PRO A 264 5.62 10.60 1.24
CA PRO A 264 5.71 9.17 0.98
C PRO A 264 5.44 8.34 2.25
N MET A 265 4.93 7.13 2.06
CA MET A 265 4.79 6.12 3.09
C MET A 265 5.19 4.75 2.56
N HIS A 266 6.25 4.17 3.13
CA HIS A 266 6.80 2.90 2.66
C HIS A 266 6.05 1.69 3.28
N VAL A 267 4.84 1.44 2.78
CA VAL A 267 3.91 0.42 3.27
C VAL A 267 3.37 -0.39 2.08
N SER A 268 3.33 -1.72 2.19
CA SER A 268 2.74 -2.59 1.16
C SER A 268 1.21 -2.65 1.23
N VAL A 269 0.58 -3.11 0.15
CA VAL A 269 -0.88 -3.32 0.10
C VAL A 269 -1.39 -4.39 1.08
N SER A 270 -0.49 -5.25 1.59
CA SER A 270 -0.83 -6.30 2.55
C SER A 270 -0.96 -5.77 3.97
N GLN A 271 -0.46 -4.58 4.25
CA GLN A 271 -0.61 -3.94 5.55
C GLN A 271 -1.98 -3.26 5.66
N ARG A 272 -2.49 -3.29 6.88
CA ARG A 272 -3.58 -2.42 7.30
C ARG A 272 -3.19 -0.95 7.12
N LEU A 273 -4.07 -0.17 6.52
CA LEU A 273 -3.89 1.27 6.32
C LEU A 273 -3.74 1.97 7.69
N PRO A 274 -2.61 2.68 7.93
CA PRO A 274 -2.28 3.27 9.23
C PRO A 274 -2.98 4.61 9.46
N PHE A 275 -4.26 4.69 9.10
CA PHE A 275 -5.13 5.84 9.34
C PHE A 275 -6.24 5.44 10.30
N PHE A 276 -6.70 6.39 11.11
CA PHE A 276 -7.89 6.19 11.93
C PHE A 276 -9.15 6.14 11.06
N ASP A 277 -10.19 5.49 11.58
CA ASP A 277 -11.46 5.31 10.89
C ASP A 277 -12.09 6.66 10.53
N GLY A 278 -12.57 6.80 9.29
CA GLY A 278 -13.35 7.97 8.88
C GLY A 278 -12.59 9.28 8.81
N THR A 279 -11.28 9.28 8.54
CA THR A 279 -10.44 10.49 8.54
C THR A 279 -10.09 11.03 7.16
N LEU A 280 -10.21 10.22 6.11
CA LEU A 280 -9.82 10.60 4.75
C LEU A 280 -11.00 11.08 3.92
N ASP A 281 -10.75 12.10 3.08
CA ASP A 281 -11.75 12.66 2.16
C ASP A 281 -11.74 11.92 0.81
N VAL A 282 -10.54 11.54 0.34
CA VAL A 282 -10.34 10.83 -0.92
C VAL A 282 -9.32 9.70 -0.74
N VAL A 283 -9.62 8.51 -1.26
CA VAL A 283 -8.62 7.46 -1.47
C VAL A 283 -8.52 7.22 -2.97
N HIS A 284 -7.31 7.14 -3.49
CA HIS A 284 -7.02 6.86 -4.89
C HIS A 284 -6.17 5.60 -4.99
N SER A 285 -6.39 4.79 -6.01
CA SER A 285 -5.53 3.68 -6.38
C SER A 285 -5.53 3.53 -7.89
N MET A 286 -4.35 3.55 -8.50
CA MET A 286 -4.19 3.27 -9.94
C MET A 286 -3.29 2.05 -10.16
N HIS A 287 -3.79 1.07 -10.90
CA HIS A 287 -3.10 -0.19 -11.27
C HIS A 287 -2.63 -1.11 -10.11
N VAL A 288 -2.52 -0.62 -8.88
CA VAL A 288 -2.01 -1.40 -7.74
C VAL A 288 -3.05 -2.36 -7.19
N LEU A 289 -4.24 -1.87 -6.84
CA LEU A 289 -5.38 -2.75 -6.56
C LEU A 289 -5.86 -3.35 -7.88
N SER A 290 -5.68 -4.65 -8.06
CA SER A 290 -5.94 -5.37 -9.32
C SER A 290 -5.98 -6.89 -9.09
N ASN A 291 -6.32 -7.66 -10.11
CA ASN A 291 -6.46 -9.13 -10.05
C ASN A 291 -5.21 -9.95 -9.68
N TRP A 292 -4.02 -9.34 -9.54
CA TRP A 292 -2.84 -10.04 -9.03
C TRP A 292 -2.91 -10.28 -7.52
N ILE A 293 -3.75 -9.51 -6.81
CA ILE A 293 -3.99 -9.68 -5.38
C ILE A 293 -5.03 -10.81 -5.21
N PRO A 294 -4.79 -11.80 -4.33
CA PRO A 294 -5.77 -12.83 -4.03
C PRO A 294 -7.11 -12.21 -3.60
N ASP A 295 -8.22 -12.75 -4.11
CA ASP A 295 -9.56 -12.15 -3.97
C ASP A 295 -9.94 -11.82 -2.52
N ALA A 296 -9.67 -12.72 -1.57
CA ALA A 296 -9.94 -12.49 -0.16
C ALA A 296 -9.12 -11.33 0.44
N ALA A 297 -7.84 -11.21 0.05
CA ALA A 297 -6.99 -10.11 0.48
C ALA A 297 -7.40 -8.78 -0.15
N LEU A 298 -7.81 -8.79 -1.42
CA LEU A 298 -8.35 -7.62 -2.10
C LEU A 298 -9.65 -7.14 -1.43
N GLU A 299 -10.58 -8.04 -1.12
CA GLU A 299 -11.82 -7.69 -0.43
C GLU A 299 -11.56 -7.07 0.95
N LEU A 300 -10.61 -7.63 1.73
CA LEU A 300 -10.17 -7.02 3.00
C LEU A 300 -9.56 -5.63 2.81
N ALA A 301 -8.72 -5.43 1.78
CA ALA A 301 -8.14 -4.12 1.48
C ALA A 301 -9.24 -3.10 1.10
N LEU A 302 -10.27 -3.51 0.36
CA LEU A 302 -11.41 -2.65 0.01
C LEU A 302 -12.25 -2.27 1.23
N PHE A 303 -12.48 -3.20 2.17
CA PHE A 303 -13.08 -2.86 3.47
C PHE A 303 -12.21 -1.90 4.27
N ASP A 304 -10.89 -2.00 4.15
CA ASP A 304 -9.98 -1.07 4.81
C ASP A 304 -10.03 0.34 4.21
N VAL A 305 -10.12 0.44 2.88
CA VAL A 305 -10.41 1.71 2.17
C VAL A 305 -11.74 2.30 2.62
N PHE A 306 -12.81 1.48 2.70
CA PHE A 306 -14.11 1.91 3.19
C PHE A 306 -14.03 2.44 4.63
N ARG A 307 -13.24 1.79 5.49
CA ARG A 307 -13.06 2.18 6.87
C ARG A 307 -12.38 3.55 7.02
N VAL A 308 -11.27 3.80 6.32
CA VAL A 308 -10.51 5.06 6.46
C VAL A 308 -11.23 6.27 5.85
N LEU A 309 -12.10 6.06 4.86
CA LEU A 309 -12.92 7.13 4.29
C LEU A 309 -13.96 7.62 5.30
N ARG A 310 -14.14 8.94 5.39
CA ARG A 310 -15.24 9.55 6.14
C ARG A 310 -16.58 9.40 5.40
N PRO A 311 -17.74 9.58 6.05
CA PRO A 311 -19.03 9.65 5.35
C PRO A 311 -19.03 10.74 4.26
N GLY A 312 -19.42 10.38 3.04
CA GLY A 312 -19.33 11.24 1.85
C GLY A 312 -17.93 11.36 1.24
N GLY A 313 -16.92 10.67 1.79
CA GLY A 313 -15.61 10.54 1.17
C GLY A 313 -15.66 9.64 -0.07
N VAL A 314 -14.72 9.83 -0.99
CA VAL A 314 -14.71 9.16 -2.31
C VAL A 314 -13.50 8.24 -2.43
N PHE A 315 -13.76 6.98 -2.78
CA PHE A 315 -12.75 6.09 -3.34
C PHE A 315 -12.74 6.22 -4.86
N TRP A 316 -11.63 6.67 -5.41
CA TRP A 316 -11.34 6.67 -6.83
C TRP A 316 -10.47 5.45 -7.18
N LEU A 317 -11.11 4.45 -7.77
CA LEU A 317 -10.43 3.31 -8.38
C LEU A 317 -10.13 3.65 -9.85
N ASP A 318 -8.86 3.71 -10.22
CA ASP A 318 -8.43 4.13 -11.56
C ASP A 318 -7.75 2.96 -12.31
N HIS A 319 -8.34 2.54 -13.42
CA HIS A 319 -7.80 1.46 -14.27
C HIS A 319 -7.44 0.18 -13.48
N PHE A 320 -8.36 -0.30 -12.64
CA PHE A 320 -8.32 -1.65 -12.06
C PHE A 320 -8.34 -2.68 -13.19
N PHE A 321 -7.42 -3.64 -13.16
CA PHE A 321 -7.30 -4.64 -14.21
C PHE A 321 -7.84 -6.01 -13.79
N CYS A 322 -8.60 -6.62 -14.69
CA CYS A 322 -9.08 -8.00 -14.55
C CYS A 322 -9.34 -8.65 -15.90
N LEU A 323 -9.56 -9.97 -15.89
CA LEU A 323 -10.12 -10.68 -17.05
C LEU A 323 -11.63 -10.41 -17.14
N GLY A 324 -12.17 -10.42 -18.36
CA GLY A 324 -13.60 -10.17 -18.61
C GLY A 324 -14.49 -11.20 -17.91
N THR A 325 -14.08 -12.47 -17.93
CA THR A 325 -14.75 -13.56 -17.20
C THR A 325 -14.84 -13.32 -15.68
N GLN A 326 -13.91 -12.56 -15.10
CA GLN A 326 -13.89 -12.25 -13.66
C GLN A 326 -14.68 -10.99 -13.32
N LEU A 327 -14.94 -10.10 -14.28
CA LEU A 327 -15.54 -8.80 -14.02
C LEU A 327 -16.91 -8.95 -13.35
N ASP A 328 -17.84 -9.63 -14.02
CA ASP A 328 -19.20 -9.81 -13.53
C ASP A 328 -19.32 -10.96 -12.52
N ALA A 329 -18.48 -12.00 -12.65
CA ALA A 329 -18.54 -13.18 -11.79
C ALA A 329 -17.91 -12.95 -10.41
N THR A 330 -16.86 -12.12 -10.32
CA THR A 330 -16.06 -11.96 -9.10
C THR A 330 -16.08 -10.51 -8.61
N TYR A 331 -15.63 -9.57 -9.42
CA TYR A 331 -15.29 -8.23 -8.94
C TYR A 331 -16.51 -7.33 -8.73
N VAL A 332 -17.48 -7.30 -9.66
CA VAL A 332 -18.72 -6.54 -9.48
C VAL A 332 -19.47 -6.98 -8.20
N PRO A 333 -19.69 -8.28 -7.94
CA PRO A 333 -20.24 -8.75 -6.67
C PRO A 333 -19.42 -8.33 -5.46
N MET A 334 -18.08 -8.41 -5.53
CA MET A 334 -17.19 -7.99 -4.45
C MET A 334 -17.36 -6.51 -4.10
N PHE A 335 -17.31 -5.61 -5.10
CA PHE A 335 -17.51 -4.17 -4.86
C PHE A 335 -18.91 -3.85 -4.29
N ASN A 336 -19.95 -4.60 -4.69
CA ASN A 336 -21.29 -4.43 -4.14
C ASN A 336 -21.35 -4.80 -2.64
N ARG A 337 -20.58 -5.81 -2.18
CA ARG A 337 -20.57 -6.23 -0.77
C ARG A 337 -19.93 -5.22 0.18
N ILE A 338 -19.00 -4.39 -0.30
CA ILE A 338 -18.29 -3.40 0.55
C ILE A 338 -19.24 -2.31 1.07
N GLY A 339 -20.29 -1.97 0.31
CA GLY A 339 -21.30 -0.99 0.72
C GLY A 339 -21.04 0.45 0.24
N PHE A 340 -20.17 0.66 -0.75
CA PHE A 340 -20.05 1.96 -1.41
C PHE A 340 -21.27 2.27 -2.29
N LYS A 341 -21.63 3.56 -2.36
CA LYS A 341 -22.55 4.09 -3.36
C LYS A 341 -21.78 4.41 -4.64
N LYS A 342 -22.16 3.80 -5.76
CA LYS A 342 -21.55 4.06 -7.07
C LYS A 342 -21.98 5.45 -7.58
N LEU A 343 -21.02 6.38 -7.71
CA LEU A 343 -21.22 7.66 -8.38
C LEU A 343 -20.94 7.56 -9.87
N ARG A 344 -19.87 6.83 -10.23
CA ARG A 344 -19.47 6.58 -11.61
C ARG A 344 -18.83 5.20 -11.71
N TRP A 345 -19.07 4.50 -12.81
CA TRP A 345 -18.47 3.21 -13.12
C TRP A 345 -18.31 3.10 -14.63
N ASN A 346 -17.08 2.95 -15.10
CA ASN A 346 -16.76 2.79 -16.51
C ASN A 346 -15.82 1.60 -16.67
N ALA A 347 -16.17 0.69 -17.59
CA ALA A 347 -15.34 -0.44 -17.96
C ALA A 347 -15.00 -0.35 -19.45
N GLY A 348 -13.76 -0.69 -19.80
CA GLY A 348 -13.30 -0.69 -21.18
C GLY A 348 -12.27 -1.79 -21.41
N ARG A 349 -12.23 -2.33 -22.63
CA ARG A 349 -11.25 -3.36 -23.00
C ARG A 349 -9.84 -2.80 -22.97
N LYS A 350 -8.92 -3.57 -22.41
CA LYS A 350 -7.48 -3.34 -22.45
C LYS A 350 -6.94 -4.05 -23.70
N LEU A 351 -6.41 -3.26 -24.64
CA LEU A 351 -6.08 -3.73 -26.00
C LEU A 351 -4.56 -3.75 -26.28
N ASP A 352 -3.73 -3.40 -25.30
CA ASP A 352 -2.27 -3.31 -25.42
C ASP A 352 -1.61 -4.67 -25.74
N ARG A 353 -2.25 -5.79 -25.36
CA ARG A 353 -1.79 -7.16 -25.64
C ARG A 353 -2.63 -7.89 -26.71
N GLY A 354 -3.55 -7.19 -27.36
CA GLY A 354 -4.48 -7.77 -28.34
C GLY A 354 -5.87 -8.05 -27.76
N ILE A 355 -6.88 -8.07 -28.64
CA ILE A 355 -8.30 -8.17 -28.26
C ILE A 355 -8.68 -9.54 -27.69
N ASP A 356 -7.93 -10.58 -28.05
CA ASP A 356 -8.20 -11.98 -27.70
C ASP A 356 -7.86 -12.32 -26.24
N MET A 357 -7.13 -11.43 -25.55
CA MET A 357 -6.76 -11.64 -24.15
C MET A 357 -7.94 -11.45 -23.17
N ASP A 358 -9.06 -10.89 -23.64
CA ASP A 358 -10.25 -10.53 -22.83
C ASP A 358 -9.87 -9.79 -21.54
N GLU A 359 -8.95 -8.85 -21.66
CA GLU A 359 -8.45 -8.02 -20.57
C GLU A 359 -9.28 -6.74 -20.47
N TRP A 360 -9.62 -6.31 -19.25
CA TRP A 360 -10.46 -5.15 -18.99
C TRP A 360 -9.84 -4.20 -17.98
N TYR A 361 -10.12 -2.91 -18.19
CA TYR A 361 -9.93 -1.86 -17.19
C TYR A 361 -11.26 -1.40 -16.65
N VAL A 362 -11.34 -1.24 -15.34
CA VAL A 362 -12.46 -0.62 -14.63
C VAL A 362 -11.97 0.64 -13.93
N SER A 363 -12.68 1.73 -14.13
CA SER A 363 -12.52 2.95 -13.33
C SER A 363 -13.84 3.29 -12.67
N ALA A 364 -13.79 3.69 -11.40
CA ALA A 364 -14.98 3.96 -10.61
C ALA A 364 -14.77 5.08 -9.58
N LEU A 365 -15.83 5.84 -9.34
CA LEU A 365 -15.97 6.76 -8.21
C LEU A 365 -17.01 6.18 -7.26
N LEU A 366 -16.56 5.86 -6.05
CA LEU A 366 -17.31 5.12 -5.05
C LEU A 366 -17.41 5.98 -3.78
N GLU A 367 -18.61 6.46 -3.44
CA GLU A 367 -18.88 7.29 -2.27
C GLU A 367 -19.17 6.42 -1.05
N LYS A 368 -18.55 6.70 0.10
CA LYS A 368 -18.98 6.13 1.38
C LYS A 368 -20.32 6.75 1.78
N PRO A 369 -21.40 5.96 1.94
CA PRO A 369 -22.71 6.52 2.27
C PRO A 369 -22.71 7.29 3.60
N ARG A 370 -23.53 8.34 3.67
CA ARG A 370 -23.88 8.99 4.94
C ARG A 370 -24.99 8.16 5.59
N ARG A 371 -24.89 7.87 6.89
CA ARG A 371 -26.03 7.33 7.64
C ARG A 371 -27.08 8.44 7.73
N SER A 372 -28.29 8.13 7.30
CA SER A 372 -29.49 8.98 7.39
C SER A 372 -30.01 9.04 8.82
#